data_AF-A0A7J9Y544-F1
#
_entry.id   AF-A0A7J9Y544-F1
#
_cell.length_a   1.000
_cell.length_b   1.000
_cell.length_c   1.000
_cell.angle_alpha   90.00
_cell.angle_beta   90.00
_cell.angle_gamma   90.00
#
_symmetry.space_group_name_H-M   'P 1'
#
loop_
_entity.id
_entity.type
_entity.pdbx_description
1 polymer ?
#
loop_
_entity_poly.entity_id
_entity_poly.type
_entity_poly.pdbx_seq_one_letter_code
_entity_poly.pdbx_strand_id
1 'polypeptide(L)'
;MQDDHGRAKHEVDVIAVNGENLTLLGQAKATLAARSQADLSRLEMIKDVLTRRGYDTSDTILALFAAAGFNHDLRRAAATRGDVELIDLTRLYTGQIAS
;
A
#
# COMPACT_ATOMS: atom_id res chain seq x y z
N MET A 1 1.24 -24.19 -26.65
CA MET A 1 0.99 -24.90 -25.39
C MET A 1 1.09 -23.85 -24.28
N GLN A 2 -0.03 -23.52 -23.68
CA GLN A 2 -0.21 -22.48 -22.67
C GLN A 2 -0.30 -23.18 -21.33
N ASP A 3 0.65 -22.90 -20.44
CA ASP A 3 0.59 -23.23 -19.02
C ASP A 3 1.37 -22.16 -18.24
N ASP A 4 0.63 -21.31 -17.52
CA ASP A 4 1.06 -20.69 -16.26
C ASP A 4 -0.15 -19.99 -15.61
N HIS A 5 -1.20 -20.78 -15.36
CA HIS A 5 -2.30 -20.37 -14.48
C HIS A 5 -1.92 -20.68 -13.03
N GLY A 6 -1.73 -19.66 -12.19
CA GLY A 6 -2.08 -19.82 -10.76
C GLY A 6 -1.12 -19.32 -9.69
N ARG A 7 0.01 -18.68 -10.02
CA ARG A 7 0.68 -17.82 -9.03
C ARG A 7 0.41 -16.38 -9.40
N ALA A 8 -0.62 -15.79 -8.80
CA ALA A 8 -0.70 -14.35 -8.68
C ALA A 8 0.57 -13.89 -7.96
N LYS A 9 1.59 -13.51 -8.74
CA LYS A 9 2.78 -12.86 -8.23
C LYS A 9 2.28 -11.51 -7.75
N HIS A 10 2.02 -11.41 -6.45
CA HIS A 10 1.63 -10.15 -5.84
C HIS A 10 2.87 -9.27 -5.93
N GLU A 11 2.93 -8.46 -6.98
CA GLU A 11 3.96 -7.43 -7.10
C GLU A 11 3.70 -6.37 -6.05
N VAL A 12 4.77 -6.07 -5.30
CA VAL A 12 4.84 -5.08 -4.23
C VAL A 12 5.90 -4.08 -4.65
N ASP A 13 5.53 -2.81 -4.72
CA ASP A 13 6.44 -1.76 -5.18
C ASP A 13 7.35 -1.27 -4.06
N VAL A 14 6.81 -1.22 -2.83
CA VAL A 14 7.53 -0.73 -1.66
C VAL A 14 7.33 -1.69 -0.49
N ILE A 15 8.43 -2.09 0.14
CA ILE A 15 8.43 -2.87 1.37
C ILE A 15 9.52 -2.34 2.30
N ALA A 16 9.23 -2.21 3.58
CA ALA A 16 10.23 -1.95 4.61
C ALA A 16 10.09 -3.00 5.72
N VAL A 17 11.23 -3.57 6.12
CA VAL A 17 11.31 -4.63 7.12
C VAL A 17 12.44 -4.36 8.10
N ASN A 18 12.24 -4.76 9.35
CA ASN A 18 13.25 -4.83 10.39
C ASN A 18 13.24 -6.25 11.00
N GLY A 19 14.09 -7.13 10.47
CA GLY A 19 13.97 -8.57 10.76
C GLY A 19 12.65 -9.12 10.25
N GLU A 20 11.88 -9.75 11.13
CA GLU A 20 10.54 -10.29 10.82
C GLU A 20 9.43 -9.22 10.89
N ASN A 21 9.72 -8.03 11.42
CA ASN A 21 8.73 -6.95 11.51
C ASN A 21 8.60 -6.22 10.17
N LEU A 22 7.44 -6.32 9.54
CA LEU A 22 7.04 -5.58 8.36
C LEU A 22 6.52 -4.20 8.77
N THR A 23 7.35 -3.17 8.60
CA THR A 23 7.00 -1.81 9.04
C THR A 23 6.23 -1.01 7.99
N LEU A 24 6.44 -1.30 6.70
CA LEU A 24 5.71 -0.64 5.61
C LEU A 24 5.45 -1.58 4.44
N LEU A 25 4.24 -1.50 3.91
CA LEU A 25 3.86 -2.11 2.65
C LEU A 25 3.20 -1.04 1.76
N GLY A 26 3.67 -0.91 0.52
CA GLY A 26 3.16 0.14 -0.35
C GLY A 26 3.06 -0.20 -1.83
N GLN A 27 2.21 0.57 -2.49
CA GLN A 27 2.01 0.54 -3.93
C GLN A 27 2.18 1.93 -4.53
N ALA A 28 2.90 2.03 -5.64
CA ALA A 28 3.15 3.26 -6.35
C ALA A 28 2.58 3.22 -7.77
N LYS A 29 1.76 4.22 -8.11
CA LYS A 29 1.18 4.31 -9.45
C LYS A 29 1.17 5.72 -10.00
N ALA A 30 1.80 5.88 -11.17
CA ALA A 30 1.83 7.10 -11.96
C ALA A 30 0.86 7.01 -13.16
N THR A 31 -0.43 6.92 -12.88
CA THR A 31 -1.50 6.84 -13.90
C THR A 31 -2.40 8.07 -13.86
N LEU A 32 -3.21 8.29 -14.90
CA LEU A 32 -4.23 9.35 -14.91
C LEU A 32 -5.39 9.14 -13.92
N ALA A 33 -5.64 7.89 -13.51
CA ALA A 33 -6.68 7.58 -12.54
C ALA A 33 -6.19 7.79 -11.09
N ALA A 34 -7.02 8.46 -10.29
CA ALA A 34 -6.86 8.51 -8.84
C ALA A 34 -6.94 7.11 -8.22
N ARG A 35 -6.25 6.90 -7.10
CA ARG A 35 -6.33 5.65 -6.34
C ARG A 35 -7.63 5.58 -5.54
N SER A 36 -8.10 4.35 -5.35
CA SER A 36 -9.38 4.04 -4.70
C SER A 36 -9.21 3.05 -3.56
N GLN A 37 -10.27 2.79 -2.82
CA GLN A 37 -10.27 1.76 -1.78
C GLN A 37 -9.86 0.37 -2.28
N ALA A 38 -10.08 0.04 -3.57
CA ALA A 38 -9.62 -1.22 -4.13
C ALA A 38 -8.09 -1.37 -4.10
N ASP A 39 -7.34 -0.26 -4.22
CA ASP A 39 -5.89 -0.27 -4.09
C ASP A 39 -5.48 -0.55 -2.61
N LEU A 40 -6.22 -0.01 -1.64
CA LEU A 40 -6.00 -0.29 -0.22
C LEU A 40 -6.34 -1.75 0.14
N SER A 41 -7.49 -2.26 -0.30
CA SER A 41 -7.87 -3.67 -0.08
C SER A 41 -6.87 -4.65 -0.70
N ARG A 42 -6.23 -4.27 -1.81
CA ARG A 42 -5.13 -5.05 -2.37
C ARG A 42 -3.94 -5.15 -1.40
N LEU A 43 -3.54 -4.04 -0.79
CA LEU A 43 -2.45 -4.05 0.19
C LEU A 43 -2.81 -4.86 1.44
N GLU A 44 -4.06 -4.80 1.91
CA GLU A 44 -4.56 -5.62 3.02
C GLU A 44 -4.44 -7.12 2.71
N MET A 45 -4.87 -7.55 1.51
CA MET A 45 -4.73 -8.94 1.08
C MET A 45 -3.26 -9.39 1.03
N ILE A 46 -2.34 -8.51 0.62
CA ILE A 46 -0.91 -8.80 0.59
C ILE A 46 -0.35 -8.88 2.01
N LYS A 47 -0.72 -7.95 2.90
CA LYS A 47 -0.37 -7.98 4.33
C LYS A 47 -0.77 -9.32 4.95
N ASP A 48 -2.00 -9.77 4.71
CA ASP A 48 -2.49 -11.07 5.19
C ASP A 48 -1.68 -12.25 4.66
N VAL A 49 -1.25 -12.22 3.39
CA VAL A 49 -0.37 -13.24 2.82
C VAL A 49 0.99 -13.24 3.52
N LEU A 50 1.56 -12.08 3.83
CA LEU A 50 2.85 -11.95 4.50
C LEU A 50 2.77 -12.39 5.97
N THR A 51 1.69 -12.05 6.68
CA THR A 51 1.43 -12.56 8.03
C THR A 51 1.42 -14.09 8.06
N ARG A 52 0.72 -14.73 7.11
CA ARG A 52 0.70 -16.20 7.01
C ARG A 52 2.05 -16.83 6.66
N ARG A 53 3.01 -16.03 6.18
CA ARG A 53 4.39 -16.46 5.89
C ARG A 53 5.36 -16.23 7.06
N GLY A 54 4.88 -15.71 8.19
CA GLY A 54 5.66 -15.54 9.42
C GLY A 54 6.20 -14.14 9.66
N TYR A 55 5.85 -13.14 8.85
CA TYR A 55 6.16 -11.74 9.18
C TYR A 55 5.24 -11.24 10.30
N ASP A 56 5.79 -10.49 11.25
CA ASP A 56 4.98 -9.67 12.15
C ASP A 56 4.53 -8.43 11.38
N THR A 57 3.21 -8.27 11.24
CA THR A 57 2.59 -7.16 10.49
C THR A 57 1.74 -6.26 11.39
N SER A 58 1.88 -6.40 12.71
CA SER A 58 1.04 -5.70 13.69
C SER A 58 1.11 -4.19 13.54
N ASP A 59 2.32 -3.66 13.28
CA ASP A 59 2.59 -2.22 13.13
C ASP A 59 2.80 -1.80 11.66
N THR A 60 2.39 -2.60 10.67
CA THR A 60 2.60 -2.27 9.26
C THR A 60 1.76 -1.07 8.82
N ILE A 61 2.44 -0.05 8.28
CA ILE A 61 1.81 1.05 7.54
C ILE A 61 1.51 0.64 6.10
N LEU A 62 0.28 0.91 5.64
CA LEU A 62 -0.16 0.72 4.26
C LEU A 62 -0.04 2.04 3.49
N ALA A 63 0.94 2.14 2.60
CA ALA A 63 1.25 3.37 1.88
C ALA A 63 0.79 3.32 0.41
N LEU A 64 -0.02 4.29 -0.01
CA LEU A 64 -0.44 4.45 -1.41
C LEU A 64 0.21 5.71 -2.00
N PHE A 65 1.07 5.52 -3.00
CA PHE A 65 1.70 6.58 -3.75
C PHE A 65 0.95 6.82 -5.07
N ALA A 66 0.54 8.07 -5.32
CA ALA A 66 -0.30 8.38 -6.49
C ALA A 66 0.08 9.70 -7.17
N ALA A 67 0.28 9.66 -8.49
CA ALA A 67 0.46 10.87 -9.29
C ALA A 67 -0.84 11.68 -9.44
N ALA A 68 -1.97 10.99 -9.69
CA ALA A 68 -3.29 11.62 -9.87
C ALA A 68 -4.10 11.77 -8.56
N GLY A 69 -3.47 11.53 -7.40
CA GLY A 69 -4.11 11.63 -6.08
C GLY A 69 -5.08 10.49 -5.77
N PHE A 70 -6.05 10.78 -4.89
CA PHE A 70 -6.91 9.80 -4.21
C PHE A 70 -8.37 10.21 -4.26
N ASN A 71 -9.26 9.23 -4.46
CA ASN A 71 -10.69 9.47 -4.43
C ASN A 71 -11.21 9.80 -3.01
N HIS A 72 -12.41 10.35 -2.94
CA HIS A 72 -13.01 10.80 -1.68
C HIS A 72 -13.11 9.68 -0.62
N ASP A 73 -13.57 8.50 -1.02
CA ASP A 73 -13.82 7.43 -0.06
C ASP A 73 -12.52 6.86 0.52
N LEU A 74 -11.45 6.79 -0.28
CA LEU A 74 -10.13 6.40 0.20
C LEU A 74 -9.57 7.44 1.17
N ARG A 75 -9.74 8.74 0.89
CA ARG A 75 -9.34 9.81 1.82
C ARG A 75 -10.09 9.70 3.15
N ARG A 76 -11.41 9.44 3.10
CA ARG A 76 -12.23 9.24 4.30
C ARG A 76 -11.78 8.02 5.10
N ALA A 77 -11.48 6.90 4.43
CA ALA A 77 -10.97 5.70 5.08
C ALA A 77 -9.63 5.97 5.79
N ALA A 78 -8.68 6.62 5.10
CA ALA A 78 -7.39 6.98 5.66
C ALA A 78 -7.50 7.96 6.85
N ALA A 79 -8.41 8.93 6.79
CA ALA A 79 -8.63 9.87 7.89
C ALA A 79 -9.10 9.22 9.20
N THR A 80 -9.64 8.00 9.14
CA THR A 80 -10.09 7.23 10.31
C THR A 80 -9.11 6.15 10.74
N ARG A 81 -7.97 6.01 10.05
CA ARG A 81 -7.03 4.91 10.20
C ARG A 81 -5.61 5.41 10.39
N GLY A 82 -5.02 5.10 11.54
CA GLY A 82 -3.62 5.45 11.85
C GLY A 82 -2.59 4.61 11.09
N ASP A 83 -3.01 3.58 10.36
CA ASP A 83 -2.14 2.63 9.64
C ASP A 83 -2.15 2.84 8.12
N VAL A 84 -2.75 3.93 7.61
CA VAL A 84 -2.87 4.20 6.17
C VAL A 84 -2.26 5.54 5.82
N GLU A 85 -1.32 5.52 4.87
CA GLU A 85 -0.64 6.72 4.39
C GLU A 85 -0.95 7.00 2.92
N LEU A 86 -1.51 8.18 2.65
CA LEU A 86 -1.75 8.67 1.30
C LEU A 86 -0.64 9.65 0.91
N ILE A 87 0.14 9.29 -0.11
CA ILE A 87 1.34 10.02 -0.53
C ILE A 87 1.16 10.49 -1.98
N ASP A 88 0.75 11.75 -2.15
CA ASP A 88 0.75 12.40 -3.46
C ASP A 88 2.15 12.93 -3.83
N LEU A 89 2.30 13.48 -5.04
CA LEU A 89 3.59 14.00 -5.51
C LEU A 89 4.11 15.13 -4.62
N THR A 90 3.24 16.00 -4.12
CA THR A 90 3.66 17.08 -3.22
C THR A 90 4.31 16.50 -1.98
N ARG A 91 3.62 15.56 -1.30
CA ARG A 91 4.16 14.91 -0.11
C ARG A 91 5.43 14.11 -0.40
N LEU A 92 5.46 13.38 -1.53
CA LEU A 92 6.62 12.59 -1.95
C LEU A 92 7.88 13.44 -2.15
N TYR A 93 7.76 14.62 -2.78
CA TYR A 93 8.91 15.47 -3.07
C TYR A 93 9.27 16.44 -1.95
N THR A 94 8.34 16.75 -1.03
CA THR A 94 8.58 17.68 0.07
C THR A 94 8.87 17.00 1.41
N GLY A 95 8.58 15.69 1.53
CA GLY A 95 8.77 14.96 2.78
C GLY A 95 7.84 15.38 3.91
N GLN A 96 6.69 16.00 3.59
CA GLN A 96 5.73 16.43 4.61
C GLN A 96 5.25 15.23 5.45
N ILE A 97 5.39 15.37 6.77
CA ILE A 97 4.85 14.43 7.76
C ILE A 97 3.39 14.82 8.01
N ALA A 98 2.47 13.85 7.99
CA ALA A 98 1.09 14.09 8.38
C ALA A 98 1.06 14.62 9.83
N SER A 99 0.38 15.76 10.02
CA SER A 99 0.29 16.46 11.30
C SER A 99 -0.69 15.78 12.26
#